data_AF-A0A537AZH6-F1
#
_entry.id   AF-A0A537AZH6-F1
#
_cell.length_a   1.000
_cell.length_b   1.000
_cell.length_c   1.000
_cell.angle_alpha   90.00
_cell.angle_beta   90.00
_cell.angle_gamma   90.00
#
_symmetry.space_group_name_H-M   'P 1'
#
loop_
_entity.id
_entity.type
_entity.pdbx_description
1 polymer ?
#
loop_
_entity_poly.entity_id
_entity_poly.type
_entity_poly.pdbx_seq_one_letter_code
_entity_poly.pdbx_strand_id
1 'polypeptide(L)'
;MSASRTIIAITAVVIALLGCGSGSNQVPAADALSLGLPGTSSPANWTLGGVPCALIPPADAAAPLGTGTCPGVRPGAIVRSDVGQCTLNFLFQGSDGSRYIGTAGHCILGTSPFGGDVGEMAWASGTGPVARDADGNPIGEFAYAILQDPKDFSLIRLDPQVQASAGMCHFGGPTAVNDDRPGLTEPVVLNWFGNGVGVGAVLPARSALAAGMPSPDHVFAQGAAAPGDSGSGVISSDGRAVGVLVTVGVHTASIGSGGLDAGLIGMTRLTPQLERAKAVLGLDLVLQTAPTL
;
A
#
# COMPACT_ATOMS: atom_id res chain seq x y z
N MET A 1 -45.81 11.97 16.44
CA MET A 1 -45.84 12.19 14.99
C MET A 1 -44.76 11.32 14.38
N SER A 2 -45.18 10.28 13.66
CA SER A 2 -44.33 9.25 13.06
C SER A 2 -43.80 9.75 11.73
N ALA A 3 -42.49 9.66 11.49
CA ALA A 3 -41.88 9.95 10.19
C ALA A 3 -41.10 8.71 9.72
N SER A 4 -41.50 8.27 8.53
CA SER A 4 -41.29 6.97 7.94
C SER A 4 -39.84 6.72 7.52
N ARG A 5 -39.32 5.52 7.79
CA ARG A 5 -38.05 5.03 7.25
C ARG A 5 -38.32 4.34 5.92
N THR A 6 -37.92 4.99 4.82
CA THR A 6 -37.93 4.39 3.49
C THR A 6 -36.68 3.53 3.31
N ILE A 7 -36.86 2.21 3.24
CA ILE A 7 -35.82 1.25 2.88
C ILE A 7 -35.86 1.11 1.35
N ILE A 8 -34.79 1.50 0.66
CA ILE A 8 -34.62 1.25 -0.77
C ILE A 8 -33.84 -0.07 -0.90
N ALA A 9 -34.53 -1.13 -1.32
CA ALA A 9 -33.91 -2.40 -1.69
C ALA A 9 -33.29 -2.27 -3.09
N ILE A 10 -31.98 -2.46 -3.21
CA ILE A 10 -31.28 -2.53 -4.49
C ILE A 10 -31.23 -4.01 -4.91
N THR A 11 -32.06 -4.38 -5.88
CA THR A 11 -32.02 -5.68 -6.57
C THR A 11 -30.75 -5.78 -7.41
N ALA A 12 -29.88 -6.75 -7.12
CA ALA A 12 -28.75 -7.10 -7.97
C ALA A 12 -29.26 -7.84 -9.21
N VAL A 13 -29.09 -7.22 -10.39
CA VAL A 13 -29.34 -7.86 -11.69
C VAL A 13 -28.07 -8.59 -12.11
N VAL A 14 -28.13 -9.93 -12.11
CA VAL A 14 -27.10 -10.79 -12.70
C VAL A 14 -27.40 -10.92 -14.19
N ILE A 15 -26.57 -10.30 -15.04
CA ILE A 15 -26.63 -10.49 -16.49
C ILE A 15 -25.85 -11.77 -16.82
N ALA A 16 -26.57 -12.86 -17.10
CA ALA A 16 -26.01 -14.06 -17.70
C ALA A 16 -25.82 -13.81 -19.21
N LEU A 17 -24.57 -13.80 -19.68
CA LEU A 17 -24.25 -13.82 -21.10
C LEU A 17 -24.50 -15.24 -21.65
N LEU A 18 -25.64 -15.42 -22.35
CA LEU A 18 -25.86 -16.57 -23.22
C LEU A 18 -25.02 -16.39 -24.51
N GLY A 19 -23.99 -17.23 -24.66
CA GLY A 19 -23.32 -17.43 -25.94
C GLY A 19 -24.03 -18.51 -26.75
N CYS A 20 -24.69 -18.12 -27.84
CA CYS A 20 -25.13 -19.04 -28.89
C CYS A 20 -23.92 -19.47 -29.72
N GLY A 21 -23.64 -20.76 -29.76
CA GLY A 21 -22.63 -21.36 -30.63
C GLY A 21 -23.04 -22.78 -31.04
N SER A 22 -23.84 -22.88 -32.10
CA SER A 22 -24.11 -24.16 -32.77
C SER A 22 -22.88 -24.57 -33.58
N GLY A 23 -22.16 -25.59 -33.10
CA GLY A 23 -21.04 -26.20 -33.81
C GLY A 23 -20.87 -27.64 -33.35
N SER A 24 -21.47 -28.56 -34.08
CA SER A 24 -21.43 -30.00 -33.86
C SER A 24 -20.00 -30.54 -33.99
N ASN A 25 -19.38 -30.95 -32.88
CA ASN A 25 -18.52 -32.14 -32.78
C ASN A 25 -18.37 -32.55 -31.32
N GLN A 26 -18.97 -33.69 -30.99
CA GLN A 26 -18.98 -34.32 -29.67
C GLN A 26 -17.63 -35.02 -29.43
N VAL A 27 -16.97 -34.72 -28.32
CA VAL A 27 -15.98 -35.59 -27.68
C VAL A 27 -16.44 -35.75 -26.22
N PRO A 28 -16.54 -36.99 -25.69
CA PRO A 28 -17.29 -37.24 -24.47
C PRO A 28 -16.55 -36.71 -23.23
N ALA A 29 -17.35 -36.40 -22.22
CA ALA A 29 -16.88 -36.15 -20.86
C ALA A 29 -16.19 -37.41 -20.30
N ALA A 30 -14.97 -37.27 -19.83
CA ALA A 30 -14.34 -38.24 -18.94
C ALA A 30 -14.40 -37.68 -17.52
N ASP A 31 -15.11 -38.42 -16.68
CA ASP A 31 -15.30 -38.21 -15.25
C ASP A 31 -14.01 -38.28 -14.44
N ALA A 32 -14.12 -37.70 -13.25
CA ALA A 32 -13.12 -37.54 -12.22
C ALA A 32 -12.33 -38.80 -11.82
N LEU A 33 -11.05 -38.57 -11.49
CA LEU A 33 -10.34 -39.35 -10.47
C LEU A 33 -9.46 -38.43 -9.62
N SER A 34 -9.82 -38.38 -8.34
CA SER A 34 -8.98 -37.99 -7.20
C SER A 34 -7.68 -38.80 -7.18
N LEU A 35 -6.56 -38.16 -6.81
CA LEU A 35 -5.28 -38.63 -6.23
C LEU A 35 -4.22 -37.58 -6.60
N GLY A 36 -3.76 -36.64 -5.77
CA GLY A 36 -3.09 -36.79 -4.48
C GLY A 36 -2.05 -35.65 -4.35
N LEU A 37 -1.94 -35.01 -3.19
CA LEU A 37 -0.73 -34.27 -2.79
C LEU A 37 0.20 -35.28 -2.06
N PRO A 38 1.53 -35.11 -2.03
CA PRO A 38 2.41 -34.16 -2.72
C PRO A 38 3.36 -34.91 -3.70
N GLY A 39 3.29 -34.61 -4.99
CA GLY A 39 4.32 -35.03 -5.93
C GLY A 39 5.51 -34.09 -5.81
N THR A 40 6.66 -34.58 -5.34
CA THR A 40 7.96 -33.94 -5.52
C THR A 40 8.06 -33.41 -6.95
N SER A 41 8.30 -32.11 -7.11
CA SER A 41 8.53 -31.47 -8.40
C SER A 41 9.76 -32.11 -9.06
N SER A 42 9.52 -33.09 -9.93
CA SER A 42 10.55 -33.59 -10.82
C SER A 42 10.91 -32.43 -11.76
N PRO A 43 12.18 -32.05 -11.92
CA PRO A 43 12.55 -31.00 -12.87
C PRO A 43 12.18 -31.50 -14.25
N ALA A 44 11.18 -30.87 -14.88
CA ALA A 44 10.89 -31.10 -16.29
C ALA A 44 12.09 -30.55 -17.08
N ASN A 45 13.05 -31.43 -17.38
CA ASN A 45 14.15 -31.14 -18.28
C ASN A 45 13.60 -31.17 -19.70
N TRP A 46 13.33 -30.01 -20.27
CA TRP A 46 12.98 -29.87 -21.68
C TRP A 46 14.07 -29.11 -22.41
N THR A 47 14.12 -29.21 -23.73
CA THR A 47 15.14 -28.55 -24.55
C THR A 47 14.53 -27.51 -25.47
N LEU A 48 15.07 -26.29 -25.50
CA LEU A 48 14.77 -25.28 -26.52
C LEU A 48 15.95 -25.21 -27.50
N GLY A 49 15.74 -25.65 -28.74
CA GLY A 49 16.82 -25.63 -29.75
C GLY A 49 18.05 -26.48 -29.39
N GLY A 50 17.85 -27.59 -28.66
CA GLY A 50 18.94 -28.46 -28.20
C GLY A 50 19.66 -27.97 -26.93
N VAL A 51 19.27 -26.82 -26.37
CA VAL A 51 19.77 -26.31 -25.09
C VAL A 51 18.90 -26.84 -23.96
N PRO A 52 19.45 -27.53 -22.95
CA PRO A 52 18.71 -27.92 -21.75
C PRO A 52 18.17 -26.70 -21.01
N CYS A 53 16.86 -26.66 -20.82
CA CYS A 53 16.18 -25.64 -20.03
C CYS A 53 15.64 -26.30 -18.76
N ALA A 54 15.96 -25.71 -17.60
CA ALA A 54 15.29 -26.00 -16.34
C ALA A 54 14.19 -24.95 -16.13
N LEU A 55 13.04 -25.36 -15.60
CA LEU A 55 12.08 -24.41 -15.07
C LEU A 55 12.73 -23.71 -13.88
N ILE A 56 12.79 -22.37 -13.91
CA ILE A 56 13.13 -21.58 -12.74
C ILE A 56 12.01 -21.87 -11.73
N PRO A 57 12.30 -22.43 -10.54
CA PRO A 57 11.28 -22.56 -9.52
C PRO A 57 10.70 -21.16 -9.26
N PRO A 58 9.37 -21.00 -9.18
CA PRO A 58 8.82 -19.69 -8.85
C PRO A 58 9.48 -19.22 -7.55
N ALA A 59 9.98 -17.98 -7.55
CA ALA A 59 10.37 -17.38 -6.28
C ALA A 59 9.15 -17.43 -5.36
N ASP A 60 9.35 -17.85 -4.11
CA ASP A 60 8.33 -17.77 -3.08
C ASP A 60 8.02 -16.28 -2.87
N ALA A 61 7.06 -15.78 -3.63
CA ALA A 61 6.52 -14.44 -3.49
C ALA A 61 5.23 -14.56 -2.71
N ALA A 62 5.05 -13.73 -1.68
CA ALA A 62 3.83 -13.65 -0.91
C ALA A 62 2.60 -13.56 -1.83
N ALA A 63 1.53 -14.27 -1.45
CA ALA A 63 0.26 -14.22 -2.18
C ALA A 63 -0.23 -12.77 -2.32
N PRO A 64 -0.93 -12.38 -3.40
CA PRO A 64 -1.35 -11.00 -3.61
C PRO A 64 -2.32 -10.48 -2.54
N LEU A 65 -2.98 -11.39 -1.84
CA LEU A 65 -3.91 -11.10 -0.76
C LEU A 65 -3.55 -11.94 0.47
N GLY A 66 -3.79 -11.39 1.65
CA GLY A 66 -3.48 -12.04 2.92
C GLY A 66 -4.43 -11.63 4.02
N THR A 67 -4.62 -12.55 4.98
CA THR A 67 -5.41 -12.33 6.20
C THR A 67 -4.48 -12.36 7.41
N GLY A 68 -4.80 -11.59 8.45
CA GLY A 68 -4.01 -11.55 9.69
C GLY A 68 -3.86 -10.15 10.26
N THR A 69 -3.26 -10.04 11.44
CA THR A 69 -2.95 -8.75 12.07
C THR A 69 -1.53 -8.31 11.75
N CYS A 70 -1.25 -7.01 11.82
CA CYS A 70 0.11 -6.49 11.78
C CYS A 70 0.53 -5.92 13.15
N PRO A 71 1.12 -6.75 14.03
CA PRO A 71 1.50 -6.32 15.37
C PRO A 71 2.81 -5.51 15.37
N GLY A 72 2.99 -4.74 16.44
CA GLY A 72 4.20 -3.96 16.69
C GLY A 72 4.30 -2.68 15.87
N VAL A 73 5.48 -2.07 15.85
CA VAL A 73 5.76 -0.82 15.10
C VAL A 73 6.51 -1.16 13.83
N ARG A 74 5.77 -1.28 12.72
CA ARG A 74 6.31 -1.69 11.41
C ARG A 74 5.37 -1.30 10.27
N PRO A 75 5.81 -1.31 9.00
CA PRO A 75 4.92 -1.04 7.88
C PRO A 75 3.70 -1.96 7.86
N GLY A 76 2.53 -1.34 7.75
CA GLY A 76 1.24 -2.01 7.80
C GLY A 76 0.60 -2.10 9.18
N ALA A 77 1.29 -1.72 10.26
CA ALA A 77 0.71 -1.71 11.59
C ALA A 77 -0.15 -0.45 11.83
N ILE A 78 -1.06 -0.53 12.79
CA ILE A 78 -1.94 0.59 13.15
C ILE A 78 -1.14 1.67 13.88
N VAL A 79 -1.43 2.93 13.55
CA VAL A 79 -1.09 4.09 14.37
C VAL A 79 -2.34 4.89 14.69
N ARG A 80 -2.43 5.38 15.92
CA ARG A 80 -3.48 6.28 16.40
C ARG A 80 -2.88 7.64 16.74
N SER A 81 -3.60 8.68 16.35
CA SER A 81 -3.37 10.07 16.73
C SER A 81 -4.63 10.65 17.35
N ASP A 82 -4.58 11.92 17.73
CA ASP A 82 -5.76 12.67 18.18
C ASP A 82 -6.80 12.88 17.07
N VAL A 83 -6.42 12.72 15.80
CA VAL A 83 -7.32 12.81 14.65
C VAL A 83 -8.03 11.48 14.41
N GLY A 84 -7.33 10.36 14.55
CA GLY A 84 -7.92 9.05 14.30
C GLY A 84 -6.91 7.94 14.09
N GLN A 85 -7.40 6.86 13.45
CA GLN A 85 -6.61 5.67 13.16
C GLN A 85 -6.12 5.70 11.71
N CYS A 86 -4.83 5.44 11.53
CA CYS A 86 -4.17 5.27 10.26
C CYS A 86 -3.24 4.05 10.29
N THR A 87 -2.48 3.87 9.22
CA THR A 87 -1.49 2.80 9.07
C THR A 87 -0.09 3.39 8.96
N LEU A 88 0.90 2.71 9.54
CA LEU A 88 2.32 3.04 9.45
C LEU A 88 2.90 2.65 8.08
N ASN A 89 3.75 3.49 7.51
CA ASN A 89 4.55 3.18 6.32
C ASN A 89 5.95 2.69 6.71
N PHE A 90 6.99 3.32 6.18
CA PHE A 90 8.36 2.86 6.23
C PHE A 90 9.11 3.40 7.44
N LEU A 91 10.11 2.63 7.85
CA LEU A 91 11.02 2.96 8.94
C LEU A 91 12.27 3.62 8.36
N PHE A 92 12.76 4.67 9.01
CA PHE A 92 13.89 5.49 8.59
C PHE A 92 14.87 5.67 9.76
N GLN A 93 16.15 5.72 9.43
CA GLN A 93 17.21 6.16 10.31
C GLN A 93 17.51 7.64 10.03
N GLY A 94 17.37 8.49 11.05
CA GLY A 94 17.76 9.90 10.97
C GLY A 94 19.26 10.09 11.18
N SER A 95 19.84 11.13 10.56
CA SER A 95 21.23 11.55 10.80
C SER A 95 21.50 12.06 12.22
N ASP A 96 20.45 12.36 12.98
CA ASP A 96 20.49 12.67 14.41
C ASP A 96 20.63 11.42 15.31
N GLY A 97 20.68 10.23 14.72
CA GLY A 97 20.71 8.95 15.43
C GLY A 97 19.34 8.42 15.86
N SER A 98 18.26 9.18 15.67
CA SER A 98 16.91 8.75 16.03
C SER A 98 16.28 7.89 14.93
N ARG A 99 15.32 7.03 15.32
CA ARG A 99 14.50 6.28 14.37
C ARG A 99 13.20 7.02 14.11
N TYR A 100 12.76 7.01 12.86
CA TYR A 100 11.52 7.65 12.43
C TYR A 100 10.66 6.64 11.67
N ILE A 101 9.36 6.67 11.87
CA ILE A 101 8.42 5.90 11.04
C ILE A 101 7.37 6.84 10.48
N GLY A 102 6.99 6.67 9.22
CA GLY A 102 6.04 7.57 8.59
C GLY A 102 4.58 7.09 8.65
N THR A 103 3.67 8.02 8.38
CA THR A 103 2.26 7.76 8.01
C THR A 103 1.81 8.91 7.08
N ALA A 104 0.51 9.08 6.82
CA ALA A 104 0.02 10.22 6.04
C ALA A 104 -0.03 11.50 6.91
N GLY A 105 0.05 12.67 6.29
CA GLY A 105 -0.02 13.97 6.97
C GLY A 105 -1.42 14.26 7.50
N HIS A 106 -2.46 13.93 6.74
CA HIS A 106 -3.85 14.11 7.19
C HIS A 106 -4.18 13.27 8.44
N CYS A 107 -3.40 12.22 8.73
CA CYS A 107 -3.56 11.41 9.93
C CYS A 107 -3.20 12.17 11.22
N ILE A 108 -2.59 13.34 11.15
CA ILE A 108 -2.31 14.18 12.32
C ILE A 108 -2.76 15.63 12.14
N LEU A 109 -2.77 16.13 10.90
CA LEU A 109 -3.28 17.47 10.59
C LEU A 109 -4.81 17.52 10.48
N GLY A 110 -5.46 16.36 10.34
CA GLY A 110 -6.88 16.27 10.03
C GLY A 110 -7.15 16.50 8.54
N THR A 111 -8.43 16.67 8.21
CA THR A 111 -8.90 16.95 6.86
C THR A 111 -9.64 18.29 6.83
N SER A 112 -9.49 19.06 5.75
CA SER A 112 -10.32 20.24 5.52
C SER A 112 -11.79 19.82 5.33
N PRO A 113 -12.77 20.51 5.96
CA PRO A 113 -14.20 20.23 5.77
C PRO A 113 -14.69 20.46 4.34
N PHE A 114 -13.92 21.18 3.51
CA PHE A 114 -14.22 21.43 2.10
C PHE A 114 -13.30 20.64 1.15
N GLY A 115 -12.47 19.74 1.69
CA GLY A 115 -11.33 19.17 0.98
C GLY A 115 -10.17 20.18 0.81
N GLY A 116 -9.00 19.67 0.42
CA GLY A 116 -7.81 20.48 0.14
C GLY A 116 -6.81 20.59 1.29
N ASP A 117 -5.82 21.47 1.06
CA ASP A 117 -4.63 21.64 1.88
C ASP A 117 -4.94 22.12 3.30
N VAL A 118 -4.22 21.57 4.29
CA VAL A 118 -4.28 22.00 5.69
C VAL A 118 -2.99 22.72 6.10
N GLY A 119 -1.87 22.44 5.43
CA GLY A 119 -0.60 23.12 5.66
C GLY A 119 0.52 22.14 6.01
N GLU A 120 1.58 22.69 6.60
CA GLU A 120 2.79 21.96 6.99
C GLU A 120 3.20 22.38 8.39
N MET A 121 3.63 21.41 9.19
CA MET A 121 4.03 21.61 10.57
C MET A 121 5.23 20.74 10.90
N ALA A 122 6.14 21.30 11.69
CA ALA A 122 7.25 20.60 12.30
C ALA A 122 7.27 20.88 13.79
N TRP A 123 7.59 19.87 14.57
CA TRP A 123 7.66 19.97 16.02
C TRP A 123 9.09 19.73 16.48
N ALA A 124 9.50 20.51 17.49
CA ALA A 124 10.73 20.22 18.18
C ALA A 124 10.60 18.89 18.93
N SER A 125 11.74 18.23 19.19
CA SER A 125 11.78 17.01 20.00
C SER A 125 11.09 17.22 21.35
N GLY A 126 10.17 16.32 21.73
CA GLY A 126 9.44 16.40 23.01
C GLY A 126 8.24 17.35 23.00
N THR A 127 7.89 17.93 21.85
CA THR A 127 6.76 18.86 21.71
C THR A 127 5.72 18.39 20.70
N GLY A 128 5.98 17.25 20.05
CA GLY A 128 5.09 16.70 19.05
C GLY A 128 3.87 16.03 19.70
N PRO A 129 2.72 15.98 19.00
CA PRO A 129 1.62 15.12 19.40
C PRO A 129 2.08 13.66 19.55
N VAL A 130 1.54 12.95 20.54
CA VAL A 130 1.92 11.56 20.80
C VAL A 130 1.28 10.64 19.76
N ALA A 131 2.09 9.80 19.12
CA ALA A 131 1.62 8.69 18.30
C ALA A 131 1.48 7.43 19.16
N ARG A 132 0.40 6.67 18.94
CA ARG A 132 0.10 5.44 19.70
C ARG A 132 -0.07 4.23 18.80
N ASP A 133 0.25 3.04 19.30
CA ASP A 133 -0.02 1.78 18.60
C ASP A 133 -1.51 1.38 18.65
N ALA A 134 -1.82 0.17 18.15
CA ALA A 134 -3.16 -0.40 18.15
C ALA A 134 -3.77 -0.50 19.56
N ASP A 135 -2.95 -0.82 20.56
CA ASP A 135 -3.30 -1.04 21.96
C ASP A 135 -3.35 0.27 22.77
N GLY A 136 -2.93 1.39 22.17
CA GLY A 136 -2.94 2.73 22.77
C GLY A 136 -1.65 3.08 23.50
N ASN A 137 -0.62 2.24 23.43
CA ASN A 137 0.68 2.56 24.02
C ASN A 137 1.36 3.65 23.20
N PRO A 138 2.02 4.64 23.84
CA PRO A 138 2.83 5.61 23.12
C PRO A 138 4.01 4.91 22.42
N ILE A 139 4.26 5.29 21.16
CA ILE A 139 5.38 4.77 20.37
C ILE A 139 6.40 5.85 20.00
N GLY A 140 6.06 7.12 20.24
CA GLY A 140 6.85 8.28 19.90
C GLY A 140 5.98 9.52 19.69
N GLU A 141 6.56 10.54 19.07
CA GLU A 141 5.90 11.82 18.82
C GLU A 141 6.03 12.24 17.34
N PHE A 142 5.01 12.90 16.80
CA PHE A 142 5.10 13.48 15.47
C PHE A 142 6.16 14.57 15.41
N ALA A 143 7.12 14.44 14.50
CA ALA A 143 8.18 15.41 14.26
C ALA A 143 7.89 16.31 13.06
N TYR A 144 7.11 15.81 12.09
CA TYR A 144 6.78 16.52 10.86
C TYR A 144 5.47 16.03 10.28
N ALA A 145 4.70 16.93 9.65
CA ALA A 145 3.54 16.59 8.85
C ALA A 145 3.28 17.65 7.76
N ILE A 146 2.81 17.20 6.61
CA ILE A 146 2.35 18.05 5.51
C ILE A 146 1.08 17.46 4.89
N LEU A 147 0.10 18.31 4.63
CA LEU A 147 -1.06 18.04 3.81
C LEU A 147 -1.24 19.26 2.88
N GLN A 148 -0.55 19.21 1.74
CA GLN A 148 -0.57 20.22 0.69
C GLN A 148 -0.35 19.54 -0.66
N ASP A 149 -1.34 19.50 -1.55
CA ASP A 149 -1.29 18.74 -2.81
C ASP A 149 0.01 19.04 -3.60
N PRO A 150 0.73 18.01 -4.09
CA PRO A 150 0.44 16.56 -4.04
C PRO A 150 1.05 15.84 -2.81
N LYS A 151 1.37 16.55 -1.73
CA LYS A 151 2.05 16.03 -0.53
C LYS A 151 1.08 15.74 0.59
N ASP A 152 1.20 14.54 1.13
CA ASP A 152 0.43 14.08 2.28
C ASP A 152 1.27 13.04 3.02
N PHE A 153 2.06 13.52 3.97
CA PHE A 153 3.09 12.74 4.65
C PHE A 153 3.34 13.24 6.06
N SER A 154 3.67 12.34 6.97
CA SER A 154 4.16 12.69 8.30
C SER A 154 5.24 11.73 8.78
N LEU A 155 6.03 12.19 9.74
CA LEU A 155 7.06 11.42 10.42
C LEU A 155 6.82 11.43 11.92
N ILE A 156 6.93 10.26 12.51
CA ILE A 156 6.91 10.03 13.95
C ILE A 156 8.34 9.70 14.37
N ARG A 157 8.91 10.50 15.27
CA ARG A 157 10.16 10.16 15.94
C ARG A 157 9.85 9.12 17.01
N LEU A 158 10.41 7.92 16.86
CA LEU A 158 10.14 6.82 17.78
C LEU A 158 10.88 7.01 19.11
N ASP A 159 10.22 6.59 20.18
CA ASP A 159 10.86 6.52 21.49
C ASP A 159 12.04 5.51 21.46
N PRO A 160 13.18 5.81 22.11
CA PRO A 160 14.38 4.97 22.00
C PRO A 160 14.16 3.49 22.37
N GLN A 161 13.25 3.20 23.29
CA GLN A 161 12.97 1.85 23.79
C GLN A 161 11.98 1.06 22.92
N VAL A 162 11.26 1.73 22.01
CA VAL A 162 10.25 1.09 21.15
C VAL A 162 10.94 0.17 20.14
N GLN A 163 10.56 -1.10 20.14
CA GLN A 163 11.04 -2.05 19.14
C GLN A 163 10.26 -1.83 17.84
N ALA A 164 11.00 -1.66 16.74
CA ALA A 164 10.42 -1.44 15.43
C ALA A 164 11.10 -2.33 14.38
N SER A 165 10.34 -2.70 13.35
CA SER A 165 10.83 -3.53 12.25
C SER A 165 10.58 -2.85 10.91
N ALA A 166 11.54 -2.94 10.00
CA ALA A 166 11.41 -2.41 8.65
C ALA A 166 10.50 -3.27 7.75
N GLY A 167 10.29 -4.54 8.09
CA GLY A 167 9.52 -5.48 7.26
C GLY A 167 8.04 -5.12 7.20
N MET A 168 7.42 -5.04 6.02
CA MET A 168 5.96 -4.97 5.92
C MET A 168 5.33 -6.29 6.34
N CYS A 169 4.18 -6.23 7.00
CA CYS A 169 3.39 -7.43 7.24
C CYS A 169 2.97 -8.07 5.91
N HIS A 170 2.95 -9.40 5.88
CA HIS A 170 2.64 -10.25 4.72
C HIS A 170 3.65 -10.20 3.56
N PHE A 171 4.05 -9.02 3.09
CA PHE A 171 4.91 -8.88 1.89
C PHE A 171 6.41 -8.77 2.18
N GLY A 172 6.82 -8.48 3.42
CA GLY A 172 8.21 -8.11 3.71
C GLY A 172 8.57 -6.75 3.11
N GLY A 173 9.86 -6.52 2.82
CA GLY A 173 10.32 -5.23 2.28
C GLY A 173 10.15 -4.05 3.26
N PRO A 174 10.57 -2.83 2.88
CA PRO A 174 11.04 -2.50 1.54
C PRO A 174 12.50 -2.90 1.31
N THR A 175 12.88 -3.20 0.07
CA THR A 175 14.26 -3.59 -0.30
C THR A 175 15.12 -2.40 -0.72
N ALA A 176 14.50 -1.35 -1.27
CA ALA A 176 15.09 -0.06 -1.61
C ALA A 176 13.97 0.97 -1.86
N VAL A 177 14.30 2.21 -2.21
CA VAL A 177 13.33 3.18 -2.76
C VAL A 177 13.07 2.87 -4.25
N ASN A 178 11.84 3.11 -4.70
CA ASN A 178 11.43 3.00 -6.10
C ASN A 178 11.13 4.38 -6.70
N ASP A 179 12.11 4.95 -7.40
CA ASP A 179 11.99 6.19 -8.18
C ASP A 179 11.75 5.95 -9.67
N ASP A 180 11.51 4.70 -10.08
CA ASP A 180 11.26 4.37 -11.47
C ASP A 180 9.94 5.00 -11.91
N ARG A 181 9.90 5.52 -13.14
CA ARG A 181 8.74 6.21 -13.73
C ARG A 181 8.28 5.54 -15.02
N PRO A 182 7.82 4.27 -14.94
CA PRO A 182 7.31 3.56 -16.10
C PRO A 182 6.13 4.29 -16.74
N GLY A 183 6.05 4.22 -18.06
CA GLY A 183 4.94 4.78 -18.83
C GLY A 183 3.69 3.90 -18.81
N LEU A 184 2.64 4.35 -19.50
CA LEU A 184 1.34 3.66 -19.59
C LEU A 184 1.35 2.26 -20.22
N THR A 185 2.46 1.87 -20.85
CA THR A 185 2.65 0.57 -21.48
C THR A 185 3.39 -0.41 -20.57
N GLU A 186 3.75 0.02 -19.36
CA GLU A 186 4.58 -0.70 -18.40
C GLU A 186 3.83 -0.77 -17.06
N PRO A 187 2.78 -1.61 -16.97
CA PRO A 187 1.96 -1.69 -15.77
C PRO A 187 2.75 -2.25 -14.59
N VAL A 188 2.45 -1.75 -13.40
CA VAL A 188 3.17 -2.09 -12.17
C VAL A 188 2.20 -2.64 -11.14
N VAL A 189 2.54 -3.81 -10.59
CA VAL A 189 1.83 -4.37 -9.44
C VAL A 189 2.36 -3.71 -8.18
N LEU A 190 1.44 -3.14 -7.42
CA LEU A 190 1.69 -2.47 -6.15
C LEU A 190 1.07 -3.28 -5.03
N ASN A 191 1.76 -3.36 -3.89
CA ASN A 191 1.35 -4.13 -2.72
C ASN A 191 1.40 -3.25 -1.47
N TRP A 192 0.44 -3.44 -0.58
CA TRP A 192 0.44 -2.80 0.73
C TRP A 192 -0.32 -3.64 1.76
N PHE A 193 0.03 -3.44 3.03
CA PHE A 193 -0.75 -3.92 4.16
C PHE A 193 -1.41 -2.71 4.83
N GLY A 194 -2.72 -2.74 5.01
CA GLY A 194 -3.48 -1.61 5.57
C GLY A 194 -4.64 -2.05 6.46
N ASN A 195 -5.05 -1.15 7.36
CA ASN A 195 -6.03 -1.42 8.43
C ASN A 195 -7.38 -0.71 8.22
N GLY A 196 -7.78 -0.51 6.96
CA GLY A 196 -9.01 0.17 6.59
C GLY A 196 -10.26 -0.43 7.24
N VAL A 197 -11.16 0.40 7.75
CA VAL A 197 -12.37 -0.06 8.46
C VAL A 197 -13.24 -0.91 7.53
N GLY A 198 -13.64 -2.09 8.01
CA GLY A 198 -14.47 -3.04 7.27
C GLY A 198 -13.71 -3.95 6.30
N VAL A 199 -12.48 -3.59 5.89
CA VAL A 199 -11.66 -4.40 4.96
C VAL A 199 -10.40 -4.94 5.64
N GLY A 200 -9.72 -4.16 6.48
CA GLY A 200 -8.47 -4.53 7.13
C GLY A 200 -8.56 -5.72 8.09
N ALA A 201 -9.76 -6.07 8.58
CA ALA A 201 -9.97 -7.28 9.38
C ALA A 201 -10.06 -8.57 8.52
N VAL A 202 -10.39 -8.44 7.24
CA VAL A 202 -10.66 -9.57 6.33
C VAL A 202 -9.67 -9.68 5.18
N LEU A 203 -9.08 -8.56 4.77
CA LEU A 203 -8.18 -8.45 3.62
C LEU A 203 -7.16 -7.30 3.78
N PRO A 204 -6.36 -7.28 4.86
CA PRO A 204 -5.44 -6.19 5.11
C PRO A 204 -4.30 -6.10 4.09
N ALA A 205 -3.73 -7.24 3.69
CA ALA A 205 -2.72 -7.33 2.65
C ALA A 205 -3.39 -7.36 1.27
N ARG A 206 -3.05 -6.39 0.41
CA ARG A 206 -3.67 -6.19 -0.90
C ARG A 206 -2.67 -5.82 -1.97
N SER A 207 -3.04 -6.15 -3.20
CA SER A 207 -2.40 -5.67 -4.41
C SER A 207 -3.32 -4.75 -5.22
N ALA A 208 -2.71 -3.86 -5.98
CA ALA A 208 -3.35 -2.99 -6.97
C ALA A 208 -2.51 -2.96 -8.24
N LEU A 209 -3.11 -2.50 -9.33
CA LEU A 209 -2.45 -2.33 -10.62
C LEU A 209 -2.39 -0.85 -10.98
N ALA A 210 -1.18 -0.31 -11.08
CA ALA A 210 -0.95 0.97 -11.74
C ALA A 210 -0.75 0.73 -13.24
N ALA A 211 -1.43 1.48 -14.10
CA ALA A 211 -1.25 1.39 -15.55
C ALA A 211 0.16 1.86 -15.99
N GLY A 212 0.76 2.73 -15.18
CA GLY A 212 2.12 3.22 -15.24
C GLY A 212 2.37 4.05 -13.98
N MET A 213 3.54 4.68 -13.85
CA MET A 213 3.82 5.59 -12.74
C MET A 213 4.62 6.82 -13.23
N PRO A 214 4.15 7.56 -14.25
CA PRO A 214 4.97 8.58 -14.93
C PRO A 214 5.23 9.82 -14.06
N SER A 215 4.33 10.12 -13.13
CA SER A 215 4.42 11.28 -12.26
C SER A 215 5.53 11.11 -11.21
N PRO A 216 6.37 12.14 -10.98
CA PRO A 216 7.37 12.11 -9.93
C PRO A 216 6.77 12.32 -8.53
N ASP A 217 5.55 12.83 -8.42
CA ASP A 217 4.95 13.22 -7.14
C ASP A 217 3.87 12.26 -6.64
N HIS A 218 3.19 11.56 -7.55
CA HIS A 218 2.07 10.69 -7.21
C HIS A 218 2.01 9.45 -8.09
N VAL A 219 1.21 8.48 -7.66
CA VAL A 219 0.79 7.31 -8.42
C VAL A 219 -0.70 7.08 -8.19
N PHE A 220 -1.45 6.71 -9.22
CA PHE A 220 -2.79 6.17 -9.10
C PHE A 220 -2.82 4.70 -9.53
N ALA A 221 -3.69 3.93 -8.89
CA ALA A 221 -3.83 2.51 -9.21
C ALA A 221 -5.27 2.04 -9.11
N GLN A 222 -5.57 0.97 -9.83
CA GLN A 222 -6.80 0.22 -9.70
C GLN A 222 -6.66 -0.79 -8.56
N GLY A 223 -7.37 -0.55 -7.46
CA GLY A 223 -7.34 -1.39 -6.27
C GLY A 223 -8.42 -0.99 -5.26
N ALA A 224 -8.46 -1.69 -4.13
CA ALA A 224 -9.44 -1.46 -3.08
C ALA A 224 -8.78 -1.00 -1.78
N ALA A 225 -8.91 0.28 -1.46
CA ALA A 225 -8.57 0.81 -0.15
C ALA A 225 -9.80 1.42 0.54
N ALA A 226 -9.73 1.53 1.86
CA ALA A 226 -10.80 2.02 2.72
C ALA A 226 -10.25 3.01 3.76
N PRO A 227 -11.10 3.87 4.35
CA PRO A 227 -10.67 4.77 5.43
C PRO A 227 -9.96 4.00 6.55
N GLY A 228 -8.75 4.45 6.92
CA GLY A 228 -7.83 3.76 7.84
C GLY A 228 -6.64 3.08 7.17
N ASP A 229 -6.71 2.84 5.85
CA ASP A 229 -5.52 2.47 5.05
C ASP A 229 -4.60 3.66 4.78
N SER A 230 -5.09 4.87 5.01
CA SER A 230 -4.30 6.09 4.99
C SER A 230 -2.98 5.93 5.71
N GLY A 231 -1.90 6.32 5.04
CA GLY A 231 -0.55 6.21 5.55
C GLY A 231 0.14 4.88 5.28
N SER A 232 -0.55 3.87 4.73
CA SER A 232 0.09 2.58 4.39
C SER A 232 1.26 2.78 3.45
N GLY A 233 2.38 2.10 3.73
CA GLY A 233 3.49 2.02 2.78
C GLY A 233 3.11 1.15 1.59
N VAL A 234 3.41 1.61 0.38
CA VAL A 234 3.17 0.86 -0.85
C VAL A 234 4.49 0.47 -1.49
N ILE A 235 4.64 -0.82 -1.80
CA ILE A 235 5.83 -1.39 -2.44
C ILE A 235 5.50 -1.97 -3.81
N SER A 236 6.45 -1.98 -4.73
CA SER A 236 6.36 -2.75 -5.98
C SER A 236 6.57 -4.25 -5.70
N SER A 237 6.28 -5.10 -6.70
CA SER A 237 6.44 -6.56 -6.59
C SER A 237 7.87 -7.04 -6.32
N ASP A 238 8.88 -6.24 -6.67
CA ASP A 238 10.29 -6.44 -6.31
C ASP A 238 10.66 -5.96 -4.89
N GLY A 239 9.66 -5.51 -4.13
CA GLY A 239 9.80 -5.08 -2.74
C GLY A 239 10.27 -3.64 -2.57
N ARG A 240 10.49 -2.84 -3.61
CA ARG A 240 10.94 -1.44 -3.44
C ARG A 240 9.80 -0.50 -3.03
N ALA A 241 10.08 0.44 -2.14
CA ALA A 241 9.15 1.44 -1.62
C ALA A 241 8.78 2.49 -2.68
N VAL A 242 7.52 2.48 -3.11
CA VAL A 242 6.98 3.42 -4.11
C VAL A 242 6.49 4.70 -3.43
N GLY A 243 5.71 4.56 -2.35
CA GLY A 243 4.99 5.70 -1.82
C GLY A 243 4.10 5.40 -0.62
N VAL A 244 3.28 6.39 -0.29
CA VAL A 244 2.33 6.36 0.83
C VAL A 244 0.92 6.44 0.27
N LEU A 245 0.05 5.52 0.67
CA LEU A 245 -1.37 5.54 0.28
C LEU A 245 -2.10 6.65 1.05
N VAL A 246 -2.69 7.61 0.34
CA VAL A 246 -3.22 8.85 0.95
C VAL A 246 -4.68 9.14 0.63
N THR A 247 -5.23 8.54 -0.43
CA THR A 247 -6.62 8.80 -0.81
C THR A 247 -7.33 7.59 -1.40
N VAL A 248 -8.64 7.57 -1.21
CA VAL A 248 -9.61 6.61 -1.75
C VAL A 248 -10.70 7.37 -2.50
N GLY A 249 -10.93 7.03 -3.76
CA GLY A 249 -11.84 7.75 -4.65
C GLY A 249 -11.45 7.62 -6.12
N VAL A 250 -12.35 7.93 -7.05
CA VAL A 250 -11.98 7.99 -8.47
C VAL A 250 -11.06 9.20 -8.65
N HIS A 251 -9.77 8.94 -8.82
CA HIS A 251 -8.78 9.95 -9.14
C HIS A 251 -8.40 9.80 -10.60
N THR A 252 -8.68 10.84 -11.38
CA THR A 252 -8.16 10.99 -12.73
C THR A 252 -7.20 12.17 -12.71
N ALA A 253 -5.88 11.92 -12.69
CA ALA A 253 -4.95 12.99 -13.03
C ALA A 253 -4.86 13.09 -14.55
N SER A 254 -5.65 14.06 -15.06
CA SER A 254 -5.55 14.82 -16.30
C SER A 254 -5.09 14.15 -17.60
N ILE A 255 -5.92 14.29 -18.64
CA ILE A 255 -5.50 14.29 -20.04
C ILE A 255 -4.65 15.56 -20.27
N GLY A 256 -3.32 15.46 -20.11
CA GLY A 256 -2.37 16.58 -20.24
C GLY A 256 -0.94 16.20 -19.80
N SER A 257 0.05 17.03 -20.12
CA SER A 257 1.50 16.75 -20.36
C SER A 257 2.36 16.04 -19.28
N GLY A 258 1.78 15.42 -18.25
CA GLY A 258 2.48 14.61 -17.23
C GLY A 258 2.34 13.09 -17.41
N GLY A 259 1.62 12.63 -18.44
CA GLY A 259 1.22 11.23 -18.61
C GLY A 259 -0.11 10.94 -17.91
N LEU A 260 -0.93 10.04 -18.48
CA LEU A 260 -2.20 9.66 -17.85
C LEU A 260 -1.88 8.81 -16.63
N ASP A 261 -2.46 9.16 -15.49
CA ASP A 261 -2.46 8.30 -14.30
C ASP A 261 -3.86 8.35 -13.69
N ALA A 262 -4.49 7.19 -13.57
CA ALA A 262 -5.88 7.06 -13.20
C ALA A 262 -6.11 5.80 -12.37
N GLY A 263 -6.91 5.92 -11.31
CA GLY A 263 -7.15 4.84 -10.39
C GLY A 263 -8.19 5.18 -9.33
N LEU A 264 -8.57 4.16 -8.55
CA LEU A 264 -9.50 4.30 -7.43
C LEU A 264 -8.78 4.59 -6.11
N ILE A 265 -7.45 4.49 -6.11
CA ILE A 265 -6.59 4.79 -4.97
C ILE A 265 -5.44 5.68 -5.42
N GLY A 266 -5.03 6.60 -4.56
CA GLY A 266 -3.94 7.53 -4.84
C GLY A 266 -2.84 7.44 -3.79
N MET A 267 -1.61 7.59 -4.27
CA MET A 267 -0.40 7.46 -3.49
C MET A 267 0.50 8.67 -3.76
N THR A 268 1.16 9.18 -2.73
CA THR A 268 2.26 10.13 -2.90
C THR A 268 3.57 9.37 -3.06
N ARG A 269 4.43 9.80 -3.98
CA ARG A 269 5.77 9.22 -4.17
C ARG A 269 6.65 9.50 -2.97
N LEU A 270 7.40 8.51 -2.50
CA LEU A 270 8.15 8.61 -1.25
C LEU A 270 9.25 9.71 -1.30
N THR A 271 10.07 9.73 -2.36
CA THR A 271 11.23 10.62 -2.46
C THR A 271 10.88 12.10 -2.32
N PRO A 272 9.89 12.67 -3.04
CA PRO A 272 9.48 14.06 -2.83
C PRO A 272 9.03 14.39 -1.41
N GLN A 273 8.45 13.42 -0.69
CA GLN A 273 8.05 13.64 0.72
C GLN A 273 9.29 13.70 1.62
N LEU A 274 10.24 12.79 1.43
CA LEU A 274 11.47 12.74 2.22
C LEU A 274 12.35 13.98 1.98
N GLU A 275 12.47 14.44 0.73
CA GLU A 275 13.23 15.65 0.41
C GLU A 275 12.61 16.89 1.06
N ARG A 276 11.27 17.00 1.08
CA ARG A 276 10.62 18.11 1.78
C ARG A 276 10.80 18.02 3.29
N ALA A 277 10.61 16.85 3.89
CA ALA A 277 10.82 16.63 5.31
C ALA A 277 12.27 16.94 5.72
N LYS A 278 13.25 16.50 4.92
CA LYS A 278 14.67 16.83 5.10
C LYS A 278 14.92 18.33 5.07
N ALA A 279 14.35 19.06 4.11
CA ALA A 279 14.52 20.50 4.00
C ALA A 279 13.95 21.26 5.22
N VAL A 280 12.84 20.77 5.80
CA VAL A 280 12.19 21.40 6.95
C VAL A 280 12.86 21.03 8.27
N LEU A 281 13.20 19.75 8.45
CA LEU A 281 13.80 19.24 9.69
C LEU A 281 15.31 19.46 9.76
N GLY A 282 15.99 19.64 8.62
CA GLY A 282 17.45 19.65 8.55
C GLY A 282 18.06 18.28 8.85
N LEU A 283 17.35 17.19 8.54
CA LEU A 283 17.74 15.80 8.85
C LEU A 283 17.80 14.96 7.57
N ASP A 284 18.85 14.15 7.43
CA ASP A 284 18.86 13.09 6.43
C ASP A 284 18.07 11.89 6.96
N LEU A 285 17.22 11.31 6.10
CA LEU A 285 16.39 10.15 6.43
C LEU A 285 16.78 9.00 5.50
N VAL A 286 17.39 7.97 6.07
CA VAL A 286 17.80 6.76 5.34
C VAL A 286 16.73 5.69 5.54
N LEU A 287 16.12 5.22 4.44
CA LEU A 287 15.17 4.11 4.47
C LEU A 287 15.82 2.86 5.08
N GLN A 288 15.19 2.28 6.11
CA GLN A 288 15.57 0.98 6.62
C GLN A 288 14.91 -0.11 5.78
N THR A 289 15.69 -1.11 5.38
CA THR A 289 15.26 -2.15 4.46
C THR A 289 15.03 -3.50 5.14
N ALA A 290 14.27 -4.37 4.47
CA ALA A 290 14.00 -5.74 4.87
C ALA A 290 13.89 -6.63 3.62
N PRO A 291 14.14 -7.95 3.73
CA PRO A 291 13.89 -8.88 2.63
C PRO A 291 12.39 -8.99 2.32
N THR A 292 12.06 -9.36 1.09
CA THR A 292 10.70 -9.76 0.69
C THR A 292 10.33 -11.11 1.30
N LEU A 293 9.03 -11.40 1.37
CA LEU A 293 8.45 -12.68 1.83
C LEU A 293 7.71 -13.41 0.71
#